data_AF-A0A3A8YWW3-F1
#
_entry.id   AF-A0A3A8YWW3-F1
#
_cell.length_a   1.000
_cell.length_b   1.000
_cell.length_c   1.000
_cell.angle_alpha   90.00
_cell.angle_beta   90.00
_cell.angle_gamma   90.00
#
_symmetry.space_group_name_H-M   'P 1'
#
loop_
_entity.id
_entity.type
_entity.pdbx_description
1 polymer ?
#
loop_
_entity_poly.entity_id
_entity_poly.type
_entity_poly.pdbx_seq_one_letter_code
_entity_poly.pdbx_strand_id
1 'polypeptide(L)'
;MIPKITQSRPNILERYWCGKCNASLPGPHSANIEKQGVEWKYCPICGEPIEYDKAKPVQWAEQDCEHCGRWLIKEMQSTPRSYFMASSDYVGAQLCRACMEEHCAQTNCLQCEVGQLPDCPYAWIKKSVLEHNNDTE
;
A
#
# COMPACT_ATOMS: atom_id res chain seq x y z
N MET A 1 -23.40 6.63 -0.62
CA MET A 1 -22.05 7.15 -0.94
C MET A 1 -21.14 5.99 -1.33
N ILE A 2 -20.16 6.22 -2.22
CA ILE A 2 -19.21 5.19 -2.66
C ILE A 2 -17.89 5.34 -1.87
N PRO A 3 -17.39 4.29 -1.19
CA PRO A 3 -16.17 4.39 -0.42
C PRO A 3 -14.95 4.47 -1.34
N LYS A 4 -13.91 5.17 -0.88
CA LYS A 4 -12.59 5.10 -1.52
C LYS A 4 -11.85 3.89 -0.97
N ILE A 5 -11.30 3.07 -1.85
CA ILE A 5 -10.52 1.89 -1.48
C ILE A 5 -9.04 2.20 -1.69
N THR A 6 -8.21 1.86 -0.71
CA THR A 6 -6.75 1.91 -0.82
C THR A 6 -6.17 0.58 -0.41
N GLN A 7 -5.11 0.15 -1.09
CA GLN A 7 -4.40 -1.08 -0.78
C GLN A 7 -2.91 -0.83 -1.04
N SER A 8 -2.06 -1.09 -0.06
CA SER A 8 -0.62 -0.75 -0.17
C SER A 8 0.17 -1.74 -1.03
N ARG A 9 -0.31 -2.98 -1.13
CA ARG A 9 0.24 -4.04 -1.99
C ARG A 9 -0.83 -5.11 -2.28
N PRO A 10 -0.75 -5.85 -3.40
CA PRO A 10 -1.78 -6.81 -3.82
C PRO A 10 -2.17 -7.86 -2.76
N ASN A 11 -1.23 -8.25 -1.91
CA ASN A 11 -1.35 -9.31 -0.92
C ASN A 11 -1.64 -8.81 0.51
N ILE A 12 -2.06 -7.55 0.69
CA ILE A 12 -2.50 -6.98 1.98
C ILE A 12 -3.97 -6.61 1.91
N LEU A 13 -4.69 -6.68 3.03
CA LEU A 13 -6.11 -6.32 3.10
C LEU A 13 -6.38 -4.89 2.61
N GLU A 14 -7.44 -4.73 1.83
CA GLU A 14 -7.95 -3.44 1.40
C GLU A 14 -8.42 -2.60 2.61
N ARG A 15 -8.23 -1.28 2.51
CA ARG A 15 -8.73 -0.30 3.47
C ARG A 15 -9.79 0.58 2.81
N TYR A 16 -10.83 0.88 3.56
CA TYR A 16 -12.00 1.60 3.08
C TYR A 16 -12.08 2.95 3.77
N TRP A 17 -12.43 3.98 3.00
CA TRP A 17 -12.55 5.35 3.48
C TRP A 17 -13.87 5.96 3.03
N CYS A 18 -14.48 6.77 3.90
CA CYS A 18 -15.72 7.47 3.57
C CYS A 18 -15.45 8.45 2.42
N GLY A 19 -16.21 8.33 1.33
CA GLY A 19 -16.10 9.25 0.19
C GLY A 19 -16.47 10.71 0.51
N LYS A 20 -17.20 10.96 1.61
CA LYS A 20 -17.65 12.29 2.03
C LYS A 20 -16.74 12.94 3.08
N CYS A 21 -16.49 12.25 4.20
CA CYS A 21 -15.71 12.81 5.32
C CYS A 21 -14.30 12.23 5.47
N ASN A 22 -13.89 11.32 4.58
CA ASN A 22 -12.59 10.66 4.58
C ASN A 22 -12.25 9.87 5.86
N ALA A 23 -13.23 9.62 6.72
CA ALA A 23 -13.06 8.77 7.90
C ALA A 23 -12.81 7.31 7.49
N SER A 24 -11.99 6.61 8.29
CA SER A 24 -11.77 5.17 8.14
C SER A 24 -13.07 4.39 8.30
N LEU A 25 -13.31 3.42 7.42
CA LEU A 25 -14.48 2.56 7.43
C LEU A 25 -14.09 1.10 7.71
N PRO A 26 -14.94 0.35 8.44
CA PRO A 26 -14.78 -1.10 8.55
C PRO A 26 -14.98 -1.74 7.17
N GLY A 27 -14.12 -2.68 6.79
CA GLY A 27 -14.28 -3.41 5.52
C GLY A 27 -15.52 -4.32 5.54
N PRO A 28 -16.12 -4.62 4.37
CA PRO A 28 -17.33 -5.44 4.25
C PRO A 28 -17.12 -6.88 4.72
N HIS A 29 -15.88 -7.37 4.70
CA HIS A 29 -15.48 -8.71 5.18
C HIS A 29 -14.62 -8.64 6.47
N SER A 30 -14.79 -7.60 7.28
CA SER A 30 -14.06 -7.54 8.55
C SER A 30 -14.48 -8.70 9.47
N ALA A 31 -13.53 -9.30 10.19
CA ALA A 31 -13.75 -10.47 11.05
C ALA A 31 -14.86 -10.30 12.12
N ASN A 32 -15.24 -9.06 12.42
CA ASN A 32 -16.36 -8.74 13.31
C ASN A 32 -17.74 -8.88 12.63
N ILE A 33 -17.83 -8.66 11.31
CA ILE A 33 -19.06 -8.83 10.53
C ILE A 33 -19.41 -10.32 10.42
N GLU A 34 -18.43 -11.19 10.19
CA GLU A 34 -18.65 -12.65 10.12
C GLU A 34 -19.17 -13.23 11.45
N LYS A 35 -18.79 -12.65 12.58
CA LYS A 35 -19.23 -13.12 13.90
C LYS A 35 -20.60 -12.58 14.34
N GLN A 36 -21.03 -11.43 13.82
CA GLN A 36 -22.26 -10.75 14.26
C GLN A 36 -23.36 -10.70 13.20
N GLY A 37 -23.05 -10.99 11.93
CA GLY A 37 -24.01 -10.93 10.82
C GLY A 37 -24.50 -9.51 10.48
N VAL A 38 -23.90 -8.47 11.07
CA VAL A 38 -24.29 -7.07 10.86
C VAL A 38 -23.34 -6.43 9.86
N GLU A 39 -23.77 -6.34 8.61
CA GLU A 39 -23.12 -5.55 7.59
C GLU A 39 -23.18 -4.05 7.95
N TRP A 40 -22.02 -3.39 8.00
CA TRP A 40 -21.95 -1.99 8.43
C TRP A 40 -22.37 -1.04 7.30
N LYS A 41 -23.64 -0.60 7.29
CA LYS A 41 -24.25 0.12 6.16
C LYS A 41 -24.10 1.64 6.16
N TYR A 42 -23.56 2.26 7.21
CA TYR A 42 -23.51 3.72 7.34
C TYR A 42 -22.14 4.21 7.82
N CYS A 43 -21.70 5.39 7.39
CA CYS A 43 -20.46 5.96 7.91
C CYS A 43 -20.60 6.26 9.41
N PRO A 44 -19.70 5.76 10.28
CA PRO A 44 -19.79 5.97 11.73
C PRO A 44 -19.59 7.44 12.13
N ILE A 45 -19.01 8.27 11.25
CA ILE A 45 -18.72 9.68 11.52
C ILE A 45 -19.79 10.60 10.97
N CYS A 46 -20.20 10.43 9.70
CA CYS A 46 -21.13 11.36 9.05
C CYS A 46 -22.52 10.78 8.76
N GLY A 47 -22.79 9.52 9.13
CA GLY A 47 -24.10 8.88 9.00
C GLY A 47 -24.55 8.53 7.58
N GLU A 48 -23.74 8.83 6.56
CA GLU A 48 -24.09 8.55 5.16
C GLU A 48 -24.14 7.05 4.86
N PRO A 49 -25.14 6.56 4.13
CA PRO A 49 -25.21 5.16 3.73
C PRO A 49 -24.04 4.81 2.79
N ILE A 50 -23.44 3.64 3.01
CA ILE A 50 -22.27 3.14 2.29
C ILE A 50 -22.71 2.13 1.23
N GLU A 51 -22.22 2.32 0.00
CA GLU A 51 -22.48 1.45 -1.13
C GLU A 51 -21.17 0.72 -1.50
N TYR A 52 -20.83 -0.33 -0.75
CA TYR A 52 -19.59 -1.12 -0.97
C TYR A 52 -19.56 -1.76 -2.36
N ASP A 53 -20.69 -2.29 -2.82
CA ASP A 53 -20.79 -2.98 -4.13
C ASP A 53 -20.47 -2.09 -5.33
N LYS A 54 -20.57 -0.76 -5.15
CA LYS A 54 -20.26 0.23 -6.19
C LYS A 54 -18.81 0.70 -6.15
N ALA A 55 -18.05 0.31 -5.12
CA ALA A 55 -16.65 0.68 -5.00
C ALA A 55 -15.81 -0.17 -5.96
N LYS A 56 -14.96 0.49 -6.74
CA LYS A 56 -14.04 -0.22 -7.64
C LYS A 56 -12.85 -0.74 -6.82
N PRO A 57 -12.54 -2.04 -6.87
CA PRO A 57 -11.38 -2.59 -6.17
C PRO A 57 -10.09 -2.03 -6.76
N VAL A 58 -9.04 -2.01 -5.95
CA VAL A 58 -7.71 -1.58 -6.39
C VAL A 58 -7.23 -2.51 -7.50
N GLN A 59 -6.87 -1.94 -8.65
CA GLN A 59 -6.30 -2.70 -9.75
C GLN A 59 -4.78 -2.72 -9.62
N TRP A 60 -4.19 -3.89 -9.82
CA TRP A 60 -2.75 -4.09 -9.85
C TRP A 60 -2.32 -4.51 -11.24
N ALA A 61 -1.06 -4.22 -11.55
CA ALA A 61 -0.41 -4.62 -12.79
C ALA A 61 0.94 -5.23 -12.48
N GLU A 62 1.48 -6.00 -13.42
CA GLU A 62 2.85 -6.48 -13.32
C GLU A 62 3.82 -5.30 -13.28
N GLN A 63 4.82 -5.42 -12.43
CA GLN A 63 5.80 -4.37 -12.20
C GLN A 63 7.15 -4.99 -11.86
N ASP A 64 8.19 -4.53 -12.54
CA ASP A 64 9.57 -4.88 -12.26
C ASP A 64 10.32 -3.66 -11.70
N CYS A 65 11.41 -3.90 -10.98
CA CYS A 65 12.28 -2.84 -10.49
C CYS A 65 12.98 -2.15 -11.67
N GLU A 66 12.84 -0.82 -11.78
CA GLU A 66 13.43 -0.05 -12.89
C GLU A 66 14.96 -0.13 -12.94
N HIS A 67 15.63 -0.35 -11.79
CA HIS A 67 17.09 -0.41 -11.73
C HIS A 67 17.67 -1.81 -11.96
N CYS A 68 17.10 -2.86 -11.35
CA CYS A 68 17.69 -4.20 -11.37
C CYS A 68 16.84 -5.26 -12.10
N GLY A 69 15.65 -4.90 -12.58
CA GLY A 69 14.75 -5.79 -13.34
C GLY A 69 14.13 -6.93 -12.52
N ARG A 70 14.33 -6.98 -11.19
CA ARG A 70 13.66 -7.97 -10.35
C ARG A 70 12.17 -7.67 -10.27
N TRP A 71 11.36 -8.72 -10.34
CA TRP A 71 9.91 -8.58 -10.22
C TRP A 71 9.50 -8.03 -8.85
N LEU A 72 8.65 -7.01 -8.87
CA LEU A 72 8.07 -6.35 -7.69
C LEU A 72 6.63 -6.76 -7.49
N ILE A 73 5.84 -6.79 -8.56
CA ILE A 73 4.47 -7.26 -8.59
C ILE A 73 4.35 -8.23 -9.76
N LYS A 74 3.81 -9.42 -9.50
CA LYS A 74 3.66 -10.45 -10.53
C LYS A 74 2.26 -11.05 -10.50
N GLU A 75 1.70 -11.33 -11.68
CA GLU A 75 0.47 -12.11 -11.77
C GLU A 75 0.79 -13.59 -11.52
N MET A 76 0.21 -14.12 -10.45
CA MET A 76 0.27 -15.53 -10.13
C MET A 76 -0.88 -16.23 -10.83
N GLN A 77 -0.54 -17.09 -11.80
CA GLN A 77 -1.52 -17.96 -12.44
C GLN A 77 -1.95 -19.02 -11.44
N SER A 78 -3.20 -18.90 -10.96
CA SER A 78 -3.81 -19.84 -10.03
C SER A 78 -5.22 -20.19 -10.51
N THR A 79 -5.64 -21.43 -10.27
CA THR A 79 -7.02 -21.88 -10.55
C THR A 79 -7.81 -21.79 -9.24
N PRO A 80 -9.00 -21.16 -9.21
CA PRO A 80 -9.85 -20.75 -10.34
C PRO A 80 -9.61 -19.34 -10.88
N ARG A 81 -8.78 -18.51 -10.23
CA ARG A 81 -8.55 -17.12 -10.65
C ARG A 81 -7.10 -16.71 -10.40
N SER A 82 -6.50 -16.05 -11.39
CA SER A 82 -5.22 -15.39 -11.21
C SER A 82 -5.32 -14.24 -10.20
N TYR A 83 -4.23 -13.96 -9.53
CA TYR A 83 -4.14 -12.87 -8.57
C TYR A 83 -2.75 -12.25 -8.61
N PHE A 84 -2.65 -10.97 -8.28
CA PHE A 84 -1.35 -10.30 -8.18
C PHE A 84 -0.72 -10.54 -6.81
N MET A 85 0.60 -10.68 -6.78
CA MET A 85 1.38 -10.77 -5.56
C MET A 85 2.54 -9.79 -5.63
N ALA A 86 2.79 -9.07 -4.54
CA ALA A 86 4.02 -8.30 -4.40
C ALA A 86 5.13 -9.15 -3.77
N SER A 87 6.36 -8.96 -4.24
CA SER A 87 7.56 -9.55 -3.64
C SER A 87 7.84 -8.92 -2.27
N SER A 88 8.69 -9.58 -1.48
CA SER A 88 9.15 -9.05 -0.18
C SER A 88 9.89 -7.72 -0.31
N ASP A 89 10.50 -7.47 -1.48
CA ASP A 89 11.29 -6.28 -1.76
C ASP A 89 10.45 -5.11 -2.28
N TYR A 90 9.14 -5.30 -2.50
CA TYR A 90 8.25 -4.22 -2.91
C TYR A 90 7.94 -3.28 -1.73
N VAL A 91 8.32 -2.02 -1.89
CA VAL A 91 8.16 -0.96 -0.87
C VAL A 91 7.08 0.07 -1.23
N GLY A 92 6.31 -0.14 -2.30
CA GLY A 92 5.33 0.84 -2.79
C GLY A 92 5.89 1.82 -3.83
N ALA A 93 7.04 1.51 -4.43
CA ALA A 93 7.74 2.32 -5.42
C ALA A 93 8.06 1.50 -6.68
N GLN A 94 8.61 2.16 -7.70
CA GLN A 94 9.19 1.51 -8.88
C GLN A 94 10.55 0.85 -8.62
N LEU A 95 11.12 1.06 -7.43
CA LEU A 95 12.38 0.45 -7.01
C LEU A 95 12.14 -0.63 -5.98
N CYS A 96 12.94 -1.70 -6.05
CA CYS A 96 13.03 -2.69 -4.98
C CYS A 96 13.68 -2.08 -3.74
N ARG A 97 13.48 -2.72 -2.58
CA ARG A 97 14.05 -2.27 -1.30
C ARG A 97 15.55 -1.98 -1.39
N ALA A 98 16.35 -2.89 -1.94
CA ALA A 98 17.80 -2.73 -2.03
C ALA A 98 18.19 -1.52 -2.91
N CYS A 99 17.59 -1.38 -4.10
CA CYS A 99 17.85 -0.22 -4.96
C CYS A 99 17.37 1.09 -4.34
N MET A 100 16.27 1.05 -3.56
CA MET A 100 15.80 2.22 -2.80
C MET A 100 16.77 2.57 -1.67
N GLU A 101 17.32 1.58 -0.96
CA GLU A 101 18.36 1.78 0.07
C GLU A 101 19.61 2.44 -0.52
N GLU A 102 20.10 1.96 -1.66
CA GLU A 102 21.22 2.56 -2.40
C GLU A 102 20.92 4.01 -2.84
N HIS A 103 19.74 4.24 -3.43
CA HIS A 103 19.29 5.57 -3.82
C HIS A 103 19.21 6.52 -2.61
N CYS A 104 18.58 6.07 -1.53
CA CYS A 104 18.47 6.83 -0.30
C CYS A 104 19.85 7.13 0.29
N ALA A 105 20.82 6.20 0.27
CA ALA A 105 22.17 6.43 0.79
C ALA A 105 22.83 7.65 0.14
N GLN A 106 22.70 7.77 -1.19
CA GLN A 106 23.43 8.74 -2.00
C GLN A 106 22.67 10.06 -2.21
N THR A 107 21.36 10.06 -2.03
CA THR A 107 20.51 11.20 -2.41
C THR A 107 20.34 12.21 -1.28
N ASN A 108 20.41 13.51 -1.64
CA ASN A 108 20.00 14.60 -0.76
C ASN A 108 18.46 14.66 -0.69
N CYS A 109 17.92 14.27 0.46
CA CYS A 109 16.48 14.14 0.67
C CYS A 109 15.68 15.47 0.62
N LEU A 110 16.34 16.63 0.60
CA LEU A 110 15.64 17.92 0.44
C LEU A 110 15.21 18.20 -1.01
N GLN A 111 15.87 17.57 -1.99
CA GLN A 111 15.61 17.76 -3.42
C GLN A 111 15.29 16.44 -4.13
N CYS A 112 14.95 15.40 -3.36
CA CYS A 112 14.66 14.08 -3.91
C CYS A 112 13.32 14.08 -4.66
N GLU A 113 13.32 13.54 -5.88
CA GLU A 113 12.12 13.40 -6.72
C GLU A 113 11.21 12.25 -6.26
N VAL A 114 11.75 11.28 -5.53
CA VAL A 114 11.01 10.12 -4.99
C VAL A 114 10.20 10.50 -3.74
N GLY A 115 10.68 11.47 -2.96
CA GLY A 115 9.99 11.98 -1.78
C GLY A 115 10.88 12.87 -0.93
N GLN A 116 10.36 14.05 -0.58
CA GLN A 116 11.10 15.08 0.15
C GLN A 116 10.85 14.99 1.65
N LEU A 117 11.88 15.24 2.47
CA LEU A 117 11.71 15.42 3.92
C LEU A 117 10.92 16.72 4.22
N PRO A 118 10.08 16.75 5.26
CA PRO A 118 9.88 15.72 6.30
C PRO A 118 8.88 14.61 5.95
N ASP A 119 8.08 14.77 4.89
CA ASP A 119 6.95 13.89 4.56
C ASP A 119 7.33 12.70 3.65
N CYS A 120 8.62 12.36 3.59
CA CYS A 120 9.11 11.31 2.72
C CYS A 120 8.56 9.94 3.16
N PRO A 121 7.80 9.21 2.29
CA PRO A 121 7.25 7.90 2.64
C PRO A 121 8.32 6.83 2.88
N TYR A 122 9.56 7.09 2.46
CA TYR A 122 10.71 6.20 2.58
C TYR A 122 11.72 6.66 3.64
N ALA A 123 11.36 7.62 4.51
CA ALA A 123 12.26 8.11 5.57
C ALA A 123 12.77 6.98 6.49
N TRP A 124 11.96 5.94 6.70
CA TRP A 124 12.36 4.75 7.46
C TRP A 124 13.49 3.94 6.78
N ILE A 125 13.53 3.91 5.45
CA ILE A 125 14.61 3.28 4.68
C ILE A 125 15.90 4.07 4.86
N LYS A 126 15.84 5.39 4.68
CA LYS A 126 17.00 6.28 4.89
C LYS A 126 17.57 6.12 6.31
N LYS A 127 16.71 6.05 7.32
CA LYS A 127 17.12 5.81 8.71
C LYS A 127 17.84 4.46 8.87
N SER A 128 17.27 3.37 8.32
CA SER A 128 17.87 2.03 8.39
C SER A 128 19.26 1.99 7.74
N VAL A 129 19.46 2.67 6.60
CA VAL A 129 20.76 2.76 5.92
C VAL A 129 21.80 3.49 6.77
N LEU A 130 21.41 4.62 7.38
CA LEU A 130 22.31 5.40 8.22
C LEU A 130 22.72 4.63 9.48
N GLU A 131 21.81 3.87 10.09
CA GLU A 131 22.10 3.03 11.25
C GLU A 131 23.10 1.92 10.90
N HIS A 132 22.90 1.20 9.79
CA HIS A 132 23.83 0.15 9.36
C HIS A 132 25.24 0.65 9.01
N ASN A 133 25.36 1.84 8.43
CA ASN A 133 26.67 2.42 8.12
C ASN A 133 27.44 2.85 9.37
N ASN A 134 26.74 3.28 10.44
CA ASN A 134 27.40 3.65 11.70
C ASN A 134 27.90 2.43 12.49
N ASP A 135 27.30 1.26 12.29
CA ASP A 135 27.74 0.00 12.93
C ASP A 135 28.95 -0.65 12.23
N THR A 136 29.38 -0.10 11.08
CA THR A 136 30.51 -0.59 10.28
C THR A 136 31.77 0.30 10.36
N GLU A 137 31.75 1.35 11.19
CA GLU A 137 32.93 2.14 11.62
C GLU A 137 33.45 1.69 13.00
#